data_AF-A0A936Y4J8-F1
#
_entry.id   AF-A0A936Y4J8-F1
#
_cell.length_a   1.000
_cell.length_b   1.000
_cell.length_c   1.000
_cell.angle_alpha   90.00
_cell.angle_beta   90.00
_cell.angle_gamma   90.00
#
_symmetry.space_group_name_H-M   'P 1'
#
loop_
_entity.id
_entity.type
_entity.pdbx_description
1 polymer ?
#
loop_
_entity_poly.entity_id
_entity_poly.type
_entity_poly.pdbx_seq_one_letter_code
_entity_poly.pdbx_strand_id
1 'polypeptide(L)'
;MHKKRFIQLLSVASLLVSGCTALNHAHDQSILIITPDAEGAKCKLTDRKGNEWKLMRTPGNITVERGHPPMSVICTKTGYHTLVEMVDANPYESDYNDLVQGVTGLTKDPFGQVTDKYPYKLTFYLEPLTFASEVDKKRWLANRDFAKQQQATEQAILRKDYEKQQEERRKNSLFQFNNSEPEGKPLADREVPVISGQIIPLDFQDTDTMITTIDNHTR
;
A
#
# COMPACT_ATOMS: atom_id res chain seq x y z
N MET A 1 -52.71 1.04 -36.40
CA MET A 1 -51.40 0.68 -37.00
C MET A 1 -50.18 1.06 -36.11
N HIS A 2 -50.30 1.12 -34.78
CA HIS A 2 -49.20 1.60 -33.90
C HIS A 2 -48.34 0.50 -33.24
N LYS A 3 -48.81 -0.75 -33.17
CA LYS A 3 -48.11 -1.84 -32.47
C LYS A 3 -46.83 -2.33 -33.17
N LYS A 4 -46.74 -2.20 -34.50
CA LYS A 4 -45.58 -2.65 -35.28
C LYS A 4 -44.37 -1.70 -35.23
N ARG A 5 -44.59 -0.41 -34.90
CA ARG A 5 -43.51 0.59 -34.79
C ARG A 5 -42.80 0.55 -33.42
N PHE A 6 -43.49 0.08 -32.37
CA PHE A 6 -42.91 -0.01 -31.04
C PHE A 6 -41.87 -1.15 -30.92
N ILE A 7 -42.06 -2.24 -31.66
CA ILE A 7 -41.15 -3.40 -31.64
C ILE A 7 -39.84 -3.12 -32.40
N GLN A 8 -39.85 -2.23 -33.41
CA GLN A 8 -38.63 -1.89 -34.16
C GLN A 8 -37.66 -1.00 -33.39
N LEU A 9 -38.17 -0.12 -32.50
CA LEU A 9 -37.33 0.75 -31.65
C LEU A 9 -36.63 -0.02 -30.52
N LEU A 10 -37.18 -1.16 -30.08
CA LEU A 10 -36.58 -1.94 -28.99
C LEU A 10 -35.34 -2.75 -29.44
N SER A 11 -35.24 -3.12 -30.73
CA SER A 11 -34.13 -3.95 -31.22
C SER A 11 -32.80 -3.20 -31.40
N VAL A 12 -32.86 -1.88 -31.65
CA VAL A 12 -31.65 -1.06 -31.87
C VAL A 12 -30.97 -0.67 -30.54
N ALA A 13 -31.73 -0.63 -29.44
CA ALA A 13 -31.20 -0.28 -28.12
C ALA A 13 -30.32 -1.38 -27.47
N SER A 14 -30.30 -2.59 -28.02
CA SER A 14 -29.63 -3.75 -27.41
C SER A 14 -28.14 -3.89 -27.76
N LEU A 15 -27.62 -3.12 -28.73
CA LEU A 15 -26.23 -3.24 -29.19
C LEU A 15 -25.22 -2.31 -28.47
N LEU A 16 -25.65 -1.55 -27.47
CA LEU A 16 -24.77 -0.59 -26.76
C LEU A 16 -24.27 -1.09 -25.39
N VAL A 17 -24.52 -2.35 -25.02
CA VAL A 17 -24.11 -2.93 -23.72
C VAL A 17 -22.99 -3.98 -23.87
N SER A 18 -22.11 -3.83 -24.86
CA SER A 18 -20.79 -4.49 -24.81
C SER A 18 -19.81 -3.60 -24.05
N GLY A 19 -20.09 -3.39 -22.78
CA GLY A 19 -19.10 -2.84 -21.86
C GLY A 19 -18.01 -3.90 -21.68
N CYS A 20 -16.87 -3.72 -22.35
CA CYS A 20 -15.66 -4.43 -21.97
C CYS A 20 -15.37 -4.05 -20.52
N THR A 21 -15.77 -4.90 -19.58
CA THR A 21 -15.25 -4.82 -18.22
C THR A 21 -13.76 -5.08 -18.37
N ALA A 22 -12.97 -4.00 -18.38
CA ALA A 22 -11.55 -4.13 -18.10
C ALA A 22 -11.48 -4.81 -16.73
N LEU A 23 -11.21 -6.12 -16.73
CA LEU A 23 -10.88 -6.84 -15.52
C LEU A 23 -9.57 -6.18 -15.07
N ASN A 24 -9.71 -5.23 -14.16
CA ASN A 24 -8.63 -4.35 -13.75
C ASN A 24 -7.57 -5.21 -13.07
N HIS A 25 -6.57 -5.67 -13.82
CA HIS A 25 -5.25 -6.08 -13.33
C HIS A 25 -4.48 -4.90 -12.71
N ALA A 26 -5.19 -3.91 -12.13
CA ALA A 26 -4.63 -2.71 -11.52
C ALA A 26 -3.85 -3.01 -10.23
N HIS A 27 -3.96 -4.23 -9.72
CA HIS A 27 -3.29 -4.69 -8.52
C HIS A 27 -1.96 -5.41 -8.79
N ASP A 28 -1.51 -5.60 -10.03
CA ASP A 28 -0.22 -6.27 -10.28
C ASP A 28 0.95 -5.27 -10.34
N GLN A 29 2.13 -5.65 -9.85
CA GLN A 29 3.39 -4.92 -10.06
C GLN A 29 4.55 -5.85 -10.39
N SER A 30 5.47 -5.36 -11.22
CA SER A 30 6.74 -6.04 -11.48
C SER A 30 7.80 -5.57 -10.47
N ILE A 31 8.48 -6.51 -9.82
CA ILE A 31 9.61 -6.27 -8.93
C ILE A 31 10.86 -6.88 -9.55
N LEU A 32 11.94 -6.09 -9.64
CA LEU A 32 13.26 -6.55 -10.00
C LEU A 32 13.99 -7.08 -8.76
N ILE A 33 14.41 -8.34 -8.78
CA ILE A 33 15.20 -8.94 -7.71
C ILE A 33 16.64 -9.15 -8.18
N ILE A 34 17.59 -8.66 -7.40
CA ILE A 34 19.02 -8.76 -7.66
C ILE A 34 19.70 -9.41 -6.45
N THR A 35 20.60 -10.36 -6.70
CA THR A 35 21.43 -10.97 -5.66
C THR A 35 22.91 -10.84 -6.04
N PRO A 36 23.54 -9.69 -5.71
CA PRO A 36 24.94 -9.45 -6.06
C PRO A 36 25.84 -10.53 -5.48
N ASP A 37 26.87 -10.91 -6.24
CA ASP A 37 27.82 -11.99 -5.93
C ASP A 37 27.18 -13.39 -5.81
N ALA A 38 25.85 -13.49 -5.94
CA ALA A 38 25.05 -14.68 -5.79
C ALA A 38 24.09 -14.88 -6.97
N GLU A 39 24.54 -14.60 -8.21
CA GLU A 39 23.70 -14.71 -9.42
C GLU A 39 23.17 -16.13 -9.63
N GLY A 40 21.94 -16.24 -10.09
CA GLY A 40 21.24 -17.50 -10.27
C GLY A 40 20.68 -18.11 -8.98
N ALA A 41 20.54 -17.30 -7.93
CA ALA A 41 19.75 -17.68 -6.77
C ALA A 41 18.28 -17.88 -7.17
N LYS A 42 17.60 -18.76 -6.43
CA LYS A 42 16.16 -18.98 -6.51
C LYS A 42 15.50 -18.26 -5.35
N CYS A 43 14.51 -17.43 -5.63
CA CYS A 43 13.80 -16.68 -4.60
C CYS A 43 12.32 -17.06 -4.59
N LYS A 44 11.77 -17.23 -3.39
CA LYS A 44 10.35 -17.47 -3.13
C LYS A 44 9.81 -16.28 -2.36
N LEU A 45 8.75 -15.70 -2.88
CA LEU A 45 8.08 -14.54 -2.29
C LEU A 45 6.73 -15.02 -1.77
N THR A 46 6.41 -14.71 -0.53
CA THR A 46 5.13 -15.06 0.09
C THR A 46 4.58 -13.83 0.79
N ASP A 47 3.42 -13.35 0.38
CA ASP A 47 2.77 -12.22 1.03
C ASP A 47 2.00 -12.64 2.29
N ARG A 48 1.39 -11.66 2.97
CA ARG A 48 0.58 -11.91 4.16
C ARG A 48 -0.70 -12.70 3.88
N LYS A 49 -1.22 -12.68 2.64
CA LYS A 49 -2.37 -13.48 2.21
C LYS A 49 -2.00 -14.93 1.90
N GLY A 50 -0.71 -15.24 1.79
CA GLY A 50 -0.21 -16.56 1.41
C GLY A 50 -0.09 -16.75 -0.10
N ASN A 51 -0.22 -15.68 -0.90
CA ASN A 51 0.11 -15.75 -2.32
C ASN A 51 1.61 -16.03 -2.45
N GLU A 52 1.98 -16.96 -3.34
CA GLU A 52 3.36 -17.42 -3.50
C GLU A 52 3.84 -17.21 -4.94
N TRP A 53 4.98 -16.55 -5.09
CA TRP A 53 5.66 -16.37 -6.36
C TRP A 53 7.07 -16.93 -6.30
N LYS A 54 7.51 -17.55 -7.40
CA LYS A 54 8.84 -18.19 -7.48
C LYS A 54 9.65 -17.60 -8.62
N LEU A 55 10.78 -17.00 -8.27
CA LEU A 55 11.81 -16.58 -9.21
C LEU A 55 12.88 -17.67 -9.31
N MET A 56 13.04 -18.26 -10.49
CA MET A 56 13.95 -19.40 -10.69
C MET A 56 15.42 -19.00 -10.84
N ARG A 57 15.68 -17.74 -11.16
CA ARG A 57 17.04 -17.23 -11.40
C ARG A 57 17.07 -15.72 -11.18
N THR A 58 18.03 -15.27 -10.38
CA THR A 58 18.39 -13.86 -10.23
C THR A 58 19.59 -13.48 -11.11
N PRO A 59 19.72 -12.21 -11.53
CA PRO A 59 18.71 -11.17 -11.49
C PRO A 59 17.47 -11.54 -12.33
N GLY A 60 16.29 -11.08 -11.91
CA GLY A 60 15.06 -11.35 -12.66
C GLY A 60 13.88 -10.53 -12.16
N ASN A 61 12.91 -10.32 -13.05
CA ASN A 61 11.65 -9.66 -12.73
C ASN A 61 10.60 -10.69 -12.34
N ILE A 62 9.77 -10.34 -11.35
CA ILE A 62 8.61 -11.13 -10.96
C ILE A 62 7.40 -10.23 -10.80
N THR A 63 6.26 -10.65 -11.35
CA THR A 63 5.00 -9.93 -11.21
C THR A 63 4.26 -10.46 -9.99
N VAL A 64 3.97 -9.57 -9.04
CA VAL A 64 3.26 -9.88 -7.78
C VAL A 64 2.00 -9.04 -7.68
N GLU A 65 1.04 -9.55 -6.91
CA GLU A 65 -0.14 -8.78 -6.50
C GLU A 65 0.28 -7.77 -5.42
N ARG A 66 -0.23 -6.54 -5.52
CA ARG A 66 -0.08 -5.46 -4.54
C ARG A 66 -1.04 -5.67 -3.38
N GLY A 67 -0.62 -5.18 -2.24
CA GLY A 67 -1.51 -4.84 -1.14
C GLY A 67 -1.63 -5.83 -0.02
N HIS A 68 -0.69 -6.77 0.06
CA HIS A 68 -0.58 -7.71 1.18
C HIS A 68 0.78 -7.68 1.90
N PRO A 69 1.35 -6.49 2.19
CA PRO A 69 2.54 -6.38 3.02
C PRO A 69 2.27 -6.87 4.46
N PRO A 70 3.32 -7.35 5.16
CA PRO A 70 4.67 -7.57 4.67
C PRO A 70 4.78 -8.84 3.80
N MET A 71 5.78 -8.86 2.92
CA MET A 71 6.13 -9.99 2.08
C MET A 71 7.41 -10.66 2.58
N SER A 72 7.36 -11.95 2.84
CA SER A 72 8.54 -12.76 3.11
C SER A 72 9.25 -13.13 1.81
N VAL A 73 10.55 -12.90 1.75
CA VAL A 73 11.41 -13.31 0.64
C VAL A 73 12.44 -14.31 1.15
N ILE A 74 12.42 -15.50 0.58
CA ILE A 74 13.36 -16.57 0.88
C ILE A 74 14.20 -16.83 -0.37
N CYS A 75 15.49 -16.51 -0.31
CA CYS A 75 16.42 -16.76 -1.42
C CYS A 75 17.42 -17.86 -1.06
N THR A 76 17.65 -18.77 -2.02
CA THR A 76 18.52 -19.94 -1.87
C THR A 76 19.47 -20.05 -3.06
N LYS A 77 20.72 -20.44 -2.79
CA LYS A 77 21.73 -20.74 -3.80
C LYS A 77 22.73 -21.76 -3.23
N THR A 78 23.14 -22.74 -4.05
CA THR A 78 24.19 -23.69 -3.66
C THR A 78 25.48 -22.95 -3.34
N GLY A 79 26.09 -23.26 -2.18
CA GLY A 79 27.28 -22.57 -1.69
C GLY A 79 27.00 -21.34 -0.83
N TYR A 80 25.73 -21.01 -0.57
CA TYR A 80 25.29 -19.86 0.22
C TYR A 80 24.33 -20.28 1.32
N HIS A 81 24.32 -19.53 2.42
CA HIS A 81 23.27 -19.60 3.44
C HIS A 81 21.92 -19.18 2.85
N THR A 82 20.85 -19.78 3.35
CA THR A 82 19.49 -19.36 2.99
C THR A 82 19.22 -17.99 3.60
N LEU A 83 18.85 -17.04 2.75
CA LEU A 83 18.42 -15.72 3.17
C LEU A 83 16.91 -15.74 3.41
N VAL A 84 16.47 -15.17 4.53
CA VAL A 84 15.08 -14.86 4.82
C VAL A 84 15.00 -13.38 5.18
N GLU A 85 14.26 -12.62 4.39
CA GLU A 85 14.07 -11.19 4.59
C GLU A 85 12.59 -10.83 4.53
N MET A 86 12.16 -9.88 5.36
CA MET A 86 10.81 -9.33 5.33
C MET A 86 10.85 -8.00 4.59
N VAL A 87 10.01 -7.89 3.58
CA VAL A 87 9.88 -6.70 2.75
C VAL A 87 8.53 -6.07 3.05
N ASP A 88 8.55 -4.89 3.65
CA ASP A 88 7.35 -4.10 3.87
C ASP A 88 6.87 -3.41 2.57
N ALA A 89 5.73 -2.74 2.65
CA ALA A 89 5.31 -1.82 1.60
C ALA A 89 6.41 -0.78 1.35
N ASN A 90 6.48 -0.29 0.12
CA ASN A 90 7.44 0.69 -0.32
C ASN A 90 7.32 1.97 0.55
N PRO A 91 8.32 2.29 1.39
CA PRO A 91 8.30 3.52 2.19
C PRO A 91 8.23 4.78 1.32
N TYR A 92 8.71 4.69 0.08
CA TYR A 92 8.94 5.84 -0.80
C TYR A 92 7.68 6.33 -1.52
N GLU A 93 6.63 5.53 -1.48
CA GLU A 93 5.27 6.00 -1.74
C GLU A 93 4.50 5.98 -0.42
N SER A 94 5.11 6.35 0.71
CA SER A 94 4.36 6.48 1.96
C SER A 94 4.94 7.26 3.16
N ASP A 95 4.12 8.13 3.74
CA ASP A 95 4.09 8.65 5.10
C ASP A 95 4.28 7.55 6.15
N TYR A 96 5.46 7.54 6.73
CA TYR A 96 5.87 6.67 7.84
C TYR A 96 5.51 7.27 9.21
N ASN A 97 4.26 7.72 9.39
CA ASN A 97 3.80 8.26 10.68
C ASN A 97 2.49 7.66 11.20
N ASP A 98 1.89 6.72 10.47
CA ASP A 98 0.65 6.06 10.88
C ASP A 98 0.79 4.56 10.69
N LEU A 99 1.66 3.95 11.50
CA LEU A 99 1.45 2.57 11.87
C LEU A 99 0.10 2.54 12.58
N VAL A 100 -0.95 2.03 11.91
CA VAL A 100 -2.17 1.63 12.60
C VAL A 100 -1.72 0.66 13.67
N GLN A 101 -1.78 1.10 14.93
CA GLN A 101 -1.36 0.30 16.08
C GLN A 101 -2.10 -1.04 16.02
N GLY A 102 -1.40 -2.10 15.61
CA GLY A 102 -1.93 -3.45 15.51
C GLY A 102 -2.06 -4.07 14.10
N VAL A 103 -1.81 -3.34 12.99
CA VAL A 103 -1.84 -3.92 11.64
C VAL A 103 -0.55 -3.58 10.88
N THR A 104 0.36 -4.55 10.84
CA THR A 104 1.59 -4.50 10.03
C THR A 104 1.27 -4.42 8.53
N GLY A 105 1.84 -3.44 7.83
CA GLY A 105 2.03 -3.46 6.37
C GLY A 105 1.48 -2.28 5.57
N LEU A 106 0.49 -1.55 6.05
CA LEU A 106 -0.09 -0.43 5.28
C LEU A 106 0.69 0.86 5.54
N THR A 107 1.11 1.55 4.48
CA THR A 107 1.82 2.83 4.55
C THR A 107 1.05 3.86 3.70
N LYS A 108 1.11 5.19 3.90
CA LYS A 108 0.26 6.18 3.16
C LYS A 108 1.04 7.09 2.20
N ASP A 109 0.87 7.10 0.88
CA ASP A 109 1.58 7.95 -0.11
C ASP A 109 1.78 9.44 0.23
N PRO A 110 2.68 10.13 -0.50
CA PRO A 110 2.89 11.57 -0.32
C PRO A 110 1.64 12.46 -0.49
N PHE A 111 0.51 11.90 -0.94
CA PHE A 111 -0.81 12.52 -1.06
C PHE A 111 -1.80 12.07 0.05
N GLY A 112 -1.34 11.26 1.01
CA GLY A 112 -2.13 10.76 2.15
C GLY A 112 -2.92 9.48 1.89
N GLN A 113 -2.71 8.77 0.76
CA GLN A 113 -3.44 7.55 0.40
C GLN A 113 -2.70 6.30 0.84
N VAL A 114 -3.37 5.33 1.46
CA VAL A 114 -2.75 4.05 1.81
C VAL A 114 -2.18 3.36 0.56
N THR A 115 -0.86 3.19 0.48
CA THR A 115 -0.18 2.36 -0.50
C THR A 115 0.02 0.96 0.00
N ASP A 116 -0.09 0.11 -0.98
CA ASP A 116 -0.16 -1.32 -0.89
C ASP A 116 0.97 -1.92 -1.77
N LYS A 117 1.84 -1.05 -2.34
CA LYS A 117 2.89 -1.39 -3.30
C LYS A 117 4.18 -1.82 -2.61
N TYR A 118 4.88 -2.79 -3.17
CA TYR A 118 6.26 -3.11 -2.76
C TYR A 118 7.29 -2.29 -3.55
N PRO A 119 8.56 -2.20 -3.09
CA PRO A 119 9.63 -1.59 -3.88
C PRO A 119 9.77 -2.24 -5.25
N TYR A 120 9.99 -1.44 -6.29
CA TYR A 120 10.19 -1.93 -7.66
C TYR A 120 11.53 -2.67 -7.86
N LYS A 121 12.46 -2.51 -6.92
CA LYS A 121 13.79 -3.14 -6.93
C LYS A 121 14.15 -3.61 -5.53
N LEU A 122 14.51 -4.88 -5.41
CA LEU A 122 14.99 -5.52 -4.19
C LEU A 122 16.40 -6.08 -4.43
N THR A 123 17.31 -5.76 -3.53
CA THR A 123 18.71 -6.22 -3.59
C THR A 123 19.03 -7.02 -2.35
N PHE A 124 19.43 -8.28 -2.54
CA PHE A 124 19.66 -9.23 -1.47
C PHE A 124 21.10 -9.77 -1.49
N TYR A 125 21.81 -9.65 -0.37
CA TYR A 125 23.19 -10.16 -0.24
C TYR A 125 23.17 -11.50 0.50
N LEU A 126 23.34 -12.60 -0.25
CA LEU A 126 23.44 -13.94 0.33
C LEU A 126 24.85 -14.14 0.88
N GLU A 127 24.95 -14.68 2.10
CA GLU A 127 26.24 -15.00 2.73
C GLU A 127 26.77 -16.34 2.19
N PRO A 128 28.00 -16.39 1.62
CA PRO A 128 28.64 -17.65 1.26
C PRO A 128 28.80 -18.58 2.48
N LEU A 129 28.59 -19.90 2.29
CA LEU A 129 28.84 -20.91 3.33
C LEU A 129 30.32 -20.96 3.73
N THR A 130 31.19 -20.68 2.77
CA THR A 130 32.65 -20.66 2.94
C THR A 130 33.24 -19.50 2.16
N PHE A 131 34.15 -18.78 2.78
CA PHE A 131 34.96 -17.76 2.11
C PHE A 131 36.33 -18.33 1.75
N ALA A 132 36.87 -17.93 0.59
CA ALA A 132 38.19 -18.37 0.16
C ALA A 132 39.31 -17.84 1.06
N SER A 133 39.11 -16.67 1.67
CA SER A 133 40.03 -16.07 2.64
C SER A 133 39.30 -15.08 3.56
N GLU A 134 39.96 -14.71 4.67
CA GLU A 134 39.49 -13.62 5.53
C GLU A 134 39.42 -12.26 4.80
N VAL A 135 40.26 -12.06 3.79
CA VAL A 135 40.24 -10.85 2.96
C VAL A 135 38.96 -10.82 2.12
N ASP A 136 38.56 -11.95 1.53
CA ASP A 136 37.33 -12.03 0.74
C ASP A 136 36.08 -11.87 1.61
N LYS A 137 36.09 -12.45 2.82
CA LYS A 137 35.03 -12.22 3.81
C LYS A 137 34.88 -10.75 4.16
N LYS A 138 35.98 -10.06 4.46
CA LYS A 138 35.97 -8.62 4.77
C LYS A 138 35.49 -7.79 3.60
N ARG A 139 35.91 -8.11 2.37
CA ARG A 139 35.45 -7.44 1.15
C ARG A 139 33.94 -7.60 0.97
N TRP A 140 33.42 -8.82 1.13
CA TRP A 140 31.99 -9.09 1.04
C TRP A 140 31.18 -8.32 2.08
N LEU A 141 31.63 -8.32 3.35
CA LEU A 141 31.00 -7.56 4.43
C LEU A 141 30.96 -6.05 4.11
N ALA A 142 32.09 -5.50 3.66
CA ALA A 142 32.18 -4.08 3.30
C ALA A 142 31.24 -3.71 2.15
N ASN A 143 31.15 -4.54 1.10
CA ASN A 143 30.25 -4.31 -0.03
C ASN A 143 28.78 -4.35 0.41
N ARG A 144 28.40 -5.34 1.23
CA ARG A 144 27.05 -5.46 1.79
C ARG A 144 26.70 -4.24 2.65
N ASP A 145 27.59 -3.85 3.56
CA ASP A 145 27.33 -2.78 4.51
C ASP A 145 27.27 -1.41 3.81
N PHE A 146 28.13 -1.20 2.81
CA PHE A 146 28.08 -0.01 1.96
C PHE A 146 26.75 0.10 1.21
N ALA A 147 26.26 -1.00 0.62
CA ALA A 147 24.97 -1.01 -0.07
C ALA A 147 23.80 -0.72 0.88
N LYS A 148 23.81 -1.31 2.08
CA LYS A 148 22.82 -1.02 3.13
C LYS A 148 22.87 0.45 3.57
N GLN A 149 24.06 1.02 3.72
CA GLN A 149 24.22 2.43 4.05
C GLN A 149 23.71 3.35 2.96
N GLN A 150 23.95 3.03 1.68
CA GLN A 150 23.40 3.81 0.56
C GLN A 150 21.87 3.80 0.57
N GLN A 151 21.26 2.63 0.75
CA GLN A 151 19.81 2.51 0.88
C GLN A 151 19.29 3.32 2.07
N ALA A 152 19.91 3.19 3.24
CA ALA A 152 19.50 3.97 4.42
C ALA A 152 19.69 5.48 4.25
N THR A 153 20.71 5.91 3.51
CA THR A 153 20.97 7.34 3.22
C THR A 153 19.92 7.89 2.26
N GLU A 154 19.58 7.13 1.21
CA GLU A 154 18.50 7.47 0.29
C GLU A 154 17.16 7.57 1.04
N GLN A 155 16.87 6.63 1.94
CA GLN A 155 15.72 6.70 2.86
C GLN A 155 15.74 7.96 3.72
N ALA A 156 16.89 8.32 4.29
CA ALA A 156 17.01 9.50 5.14
C ALA A 156 16.84 10.81 4.36
N ILE A 157 17.33 10.89 3.12
CA ILE A 157 17.17 12.06 2.24
C ILE A 157 15.70 12.25 1.90
N LEU A 158 15.06 11.18 1.41
CA LEU A 158 13.66 11.23 1.01
C LEU A 158 12.74 11.56 2.20
N ARG A 159 13.06 11.06 3.38
CA ARG A 159 12.37 11.43 4.63
C ARG A 159 12.42 12.93 4.89
N LYS A 160 13.60 13.54 4.79
CA LYS A 160 13.77 14.99 5.04
C LYS A 160 13.00 15.84 4.02
N ASP A 161 13.04 15.45 2.75
CA ASP A 161 12.32 16.15 1.69
C ASP A 161 10.81 16.12 1.92
N TYR A 162 10.30 14.98 2.37
CA TYR A 162 8.90 14.82 2.71
C TYR A 162 8.48 15.65 3.94
N GLU A 163 9.27 15.63 5.02
CA GLU A 163 9.02 16.45 6.22
C GLU A 163 8.95 17.93 5.87
N LYS A 164 9.83 18.39 4.97
CA LYS A 164 9.83 19.76 4.44
C LYS A 164 8.55 20.08 3.66
N GLN A 165 8.11 19.19 2.78
CA GLN A 165 6.86 19.38 2.02
C GLN A 165 5.64 19.45 2.95
N GLN A 166 5.58 18.62 3.99
CA GLN A 166 4.47 18.67 4.94
C GLN A 166 4.44 19.99 5.72
N GLU A 167 5.60 20.50 6.13
CA GLU A 167 5.68 21.80 6.80
C GLU A 167 5.24 22.95 5.87
N GLU A 168 5.61 22.89 4.59
CA GLU A 168 5.14 23.85 3.57
C GLU A 168 3.63 23.76 3.35
N ARG A 169 3.07 22.54 3.24
CA ARG A 169 1.61 22.33 3.17
C ARG A 169 0.89 22.85 4.40
N ARG A 170 1.41 22.58 5.59
CA ARG A 170 0.86 23.06 6.87
C ARG A 170 0.82 24.59 6.90
N LYS A 171 1.93 25.24 6.55
CA LYS A 171 2.01 26.71 6.44
C LYS A 171 1.02 27.28 5.42
N ASN A 172 0.91 26.65 4.24
CA ASN A 172 -0.03 27.08 3.20
C ASN A 172 -1.49 26.90 3.63
N SER A 173 -1.85 25.82 4.36
CA SER A 173 -3.21 25.62 4.86
C SER A 173 -3.58 26.65 5.94
N LEU A 174 -2.65 27.00 6.83
CA LEU A 174 -2.84 28.05 7.84
C LEU A 174 -3.05 29.43 7.18
N PHE A 175 -2.34 29.70 6.08
CA PHE A 175 -2.49 30.94 5.33
C PHE A 175 -3.87 31.05 4.65
N GLN A 176 -4.46 29.95 4.17
CA GLN A 176 -5.81 29.96 3.60
C GLN A 176 -6.90 30.19 4.65
N PHE A 177 -6.72 29.65 5.85
CA PHE A 177 -7.68 29.83 6.94
C PHE A 177 -7.75 31.31 7.40
N ASN A 178 -6.60 31.98 7.54
CA ASN A 178 -6.55 33.38 7.97
C ASN A 178 -7.08 34.40 6.94
N ASN A 179 -7.19 34.02 5.66
CA ASN A 179 -7.74 34.89 4.61
C ASN A 179 -9.24 34.66 4.34
N SER A 180 -9.88 33.79 5.12
CA SER A 180 -11.32 33.49 5.00
C SER A 180 -12.20 34.22 6.03
N GLU A 181 -11.67 35.27 6.68
CA GLU A 181 -12.44 36.10 7.60
C GLU A 181 -13.60 36.76 6.83
N PRO A 182 -14.88 36.41 7.14
CA PRO A 182 -16.00 37.02 6.44
C PRO A 182 -16.06 38.48 6.86
N GLU A 183 -15.96 39.40 5.89
CA GLU A 183 -16.26 40.80 6.11
C GLU A 183 -17.61 40.92 6.81
N GLY A 184 -17.57 41.33 8.08
CA GLY A 184 -18.72 41.46 8.94
C GLY A 184 -19.71 42.44 8.33
N LYS A 185 -20.81 41.92 7.77
CA LYS A 185 -22.07 42.66 7.77
C LYS A 185 -22.70 42.52 9.16
N PRO A 186 -23.07 43.63 9.82
CA PRO A 186 -23.65 43.60 11.15
C PRO A 186 -24.94 42.77 11.14
N LEU A 187 -25.06 41.91 12.15
CA LEU A 187 -26.25 41.12 12.48
C LEU A 187 -27.33 42.06 13.07
N ALA A 188 -28.04 42.75 12.19
CA ALA A 188 -29.39 43.24 12.47
C ALA A 188 -30.23 42.89 11.23
N ASP A 189 -31.45 42.38 11.46
CA ASP A 189 -32.47 42.11 10.43
C ASP A 189 -32.35 40.79 9.64
N ARG A 190 -32.21 39.66 10.35
CA ARG A 190 -32.67 38.37 9.82
C ARG A 190 -33.83 37.84 10.65
N GLU A 191 -35.03 38.06 10.14
CA GLU A 191 -36.25 37.40 10.62
C GLU A 191 -36.06 35.89 10.58
N VAL A 192 -36.22 35.26 11.75
CA VAL A 192 -36.22 33.80 11.90
C VAL A 192 -37.60 33.31 11.46
N PRO A 193 -37.72 32.47 10.42
CA PRO A 193 -38.98 31.79 10.15
C PRO A 193 -39.22 30.76 11.27
N VAL A 194 -40.25 31.02 12.09
CA VAL A 194 -40.79 30.08 13.06
C VAL A 194 -41.46 28.95 12.28
N ILE A 195 -40.78 27.81 12.14
CA ILE A 195 -41.40 26.58 11.62
C ILE A 195 -41.96 25.83 12.82
N SER A 196 -43.28 25.88 12.95
CA SER A 196 -44.05 25.18 13.97
C SER A 196 -43.99 23.66 13.73
N GLY A 197 -43.47 22.94 14.73
CA GLY A 197 -43.86 21.60 15.16
C GLY A 197 -44.08 20.50 14.12
N GLN A 198 -43.11 19.59 14.00
CA GLN A 198 -43.40 18.15 13.94
C GLN A 198 -42.21 17.34 14.45
N ILE A 199 -42.37 16.75 15.65
CA ILE A 199 -41.43 15.79 16.22
C ILE A 199 -41.59 14.49 15.43
N ILE A 200 -40.58 14.11 14.66
CA ILE A 200 -40.46 12.78 14.08
C ILE A 200 -39.53 11.99 15.03
N PRO A 201 -40.01 10.92 15.68
CA PRO A 201 -39.12 10.04 16.45
C PRO A 201 -38.23 9.27 15.47
N LEU A 202 -36.92 9.35 15.68
CA LEU A 202 -35.97 8.43 15.05
C LEU A 202 -36.00 7.13 15.85
N ASP A 203 -36.61 6.10 15.25
CA ASP A 203 -36.53 4.70 15.67
C ASP A 203 -35.06 4.26 15.69
N PHE A 204 -34.56 3.97 16.89
CA PHE A 204 -33.28 3.30 17.11
C PHE A 204 -33.60 1.80 17.20
N GLN A 205 -33.52 1.10 16.06
CA GLN A 205 -33.68 -0.35 16.01
C GLN A 205 -32.34 -1.05 16.24
N ASP A 206 -32.28 -1.74 17.38
CA ASP A 206 -31.39 -2.84 17.72
C ASP A 206 -31.20 -3.82 16.56
N THR A 207 -29.94 -4.18 16.29
CA THR A 207 -29.59 -5.51 15.77
C THR A 207 -28.42 -6.07 16.57
N ASP A 208 -28.71 -6.49 17.80
CA ASP A 208 -28.01 -7.58 18.44
C ASP A 208 -28.43 -8.90 17.75
N THR A 209 -27.49 -9.59 17.07
CA THR A 209 -27.65 -11.02 16.78
C THR A 209 -26.28 -11.71 16.72
N MET A 210 -25.97 -12.39 17.84
CA MET A 210 -25.24 -13.65 17.99
C MET A 210 -23.74 -13.70 17.63
N ILE A 211 -22.91 -13.46 18.65
CA ILE A 211 -21.67 -14.23 18.85
C ILE A 211 -22.00 -15.42 19.72
N THR A 212 -21.83 -16.61 19.15
CA THR A 212 -21.95 -17.92 19.79
C THR A 212 -20.93 -18.12 20.90
N THR A 213 -21.43 -18.66 22.01
CA THR A 213 -20.76 -19.25 23.18
C THR A 213 -19.44 -19.97 22.87
N ILE A 214 -18.39 -19.63 23.61
CA ILE A 214 -17.27 -20.52 23.91
C ILE A 214 -17.18 -20.61 25.43
N ASP A 215 -17.66 -21.73 25.98
CA ASP A 215 -17.41 -22.14 27.35
C ASP A 215 -15.92 -22.48 27.50
N ASN A 216 -15.25 -21.83 28.45
CA ASN A 216 -13.95 -22.27 28.93
C ASN A 216 -14.03 -22.48 30.44
N HIS A 217 -14.29 -23.73 30.82
CA HIS A 217 -14.34 -24.21 32.18
C HIS A 217 -12.91 -24.52 32.65
N THR A 218 -12.35 -23.67 33.51
CA THR A 218 -11.15 -24.01 34.28
C THR A 218 -11.23 -23.43 35.69
N ARG A 219 -11.86 -24.18 36.60
CA ARG A 219 -11.40 -24.42 37.97
C ARG A 219 -12.18 -25.56 38.60
#